data_AF-A0AA89BJ77-F1
#
_entry.id   AF-A0AA89BJ77-F1
#
_cell.length_a   1.000
_cell.length_b   1.000
_cell.length_c   1.000
_cell.angle_alpha   90.00
_cell.angle_beta   90.00
_cell.angle_gamma   90.00
#
_symmetry.space_group_name_H-M   'P 1'
#
loop_
_entity.id
_entity.type
_entity.pdbx_description
1 polymer ?
#
loop_
_entity_poly.entity_id
_entity_poly.type
_entity_poly.pdbx_seq_one_letter_code
_entity_poly.pdbx_strand_id
1 'polypeptide(L)'
;MNFLDENDHRLAVFRNVLDARMKELLSKGLGTKVRQADPILPKDEEKFWDERVFGSHSSQTLQYTVFFYNCKVFGLRAFDEHRNLECAQFEIGQDDHGQFIRFTGRSSKTFKGGLQHLQLTNKDIKYYCDEDALGNEGPFYRRRLAGSGSISVRYGEQVLGINRLKGLMKEITDIKAGLQGNFTNHSGKRTCATQLYHAGVDEQEIMQRTGHRSETAVRKYKRTNSALQGHVSEILNPPTSKKVKCETTESENCENSGNENIDPSASVSACEYPIVPNLMKPGQVYNKCVFNFKP
;
A
#
# COMPACT_ATOMS: atom_id res chain seq x y z
N MET A 1 -0.26 11.43 -38.84
CA MET A 1 1.02 12.17 -38.86
C MET A 1 1.47 12.33 -37.42
N ASN A 2 2.59 11.72 -37.03
CA ASN A 2 3.16 11.88 -35.69
C ASN A 2 4.18 13.02 -35.74
N PHE A 3 3.87 14.14 -35.11
CA PHE A 3 4.72 15.33 -35.15
C PHE A 3 6.00 15.22 -34.30
N LEU A 4 6.13 14.16 -33.51
CA LEU A 4 7.30 13.86 -32.68
C LEU A 4 8.20 12.78 -33.29
N ASP A 5 7.89 12.29 -34.50
CA ASP A 5 8.74 11.30 -35.17
C ASP A 5 10.07 11.93 -35.59
N GLU A 6 11.18 11.42 -35.05
CA GLU A 6 12.52 11.93 -35.34
C GLU A 6 12.94 11.68 -36.79
N ASN A 7 12.36 10.65 -37.41
CA ASN A 7 12.61 10.28 -38.81
C ASN A 7 11.80 11.15 -39.79
N ASP A 8 10.79 11.89 -39.33
CA ASP A 8 10.11 12.88 -40.16
C ASP A 8 10.90 14.20 -40.17
N HIS A 9 11.76 14.34 -41.17
CA HIS A 9 12.60 15.53 -41.36
C HIS A 9 11.80 16.79 -41.72
N ARG A 10 10.56 16.66 -42.21
CA ARG A 10 9.71 17.81 -42.56
C ARG A 10 9.35 18.64 -41.34
N LEU A 11 9.36 18.04 -40.15
CA LEU A 11 9.05 18.68 -38.88
C LEU A 11 10.30 18.93 -38.02
N ALA A 12 11.51 18.79 -38.56
CA ALA A 12 12.75 18.98 -37.81
C ALA A 12 12.86 20.39 -37.20
N VAL A 13 12.51 21.44 -37.96
CA VAL A 13 12.50 22.82 -37.47
C VAL A 13 11.49 23.00 -36.33
N PHE A 14 10.28 22.43 -36.46
CA PHE A 14 9.27 22.46 -35.40
C PHE A 14 9.76 21.77 -34.12
N ARG A 15 10.38 20.58 -34.25
CA ARG A 15 10.95 19.84 -33.12
C ARG A 15 12.07 20.63 -32.43
N ASN A 16 12.94 21.30 -33.19
CA ASN A 16 14.00 22.15 -32.65
C ASN A 16 13.44 23.36 -31.89
N VAL A 17 12.40 24.03 -32.43
CA VAL A 17 11.73 25.14 -31.75
C VAL A 17 11.02 24.66 -30.48
N LEU A 18 10.35 23.50 -30.55
CA LEU A 18 9.69 22.89 -29.40
C LEU A 18 10.72 22.53 -28.31
N ASP A 19 11.83 21.88 -28.67
CA ASP A 19 12.92 21.55 -27.74
C ASP A 19 13.53 22.81 -27.11
N ALA A 20 13.81 23.85 -27.90
CA ALA A 20 14.30 25.13 -27.38
C ALA A 20 13.32 25.77 -26.38
N ARG A 21 12.01 25.75 -26.68
CA ARG A 21 10.97 26.22 -25.77
C ARG A 21 10.87 25.37 -24.50
N MET A 22 10.99 24.04 -24.61
CA MET A 22 11.01 23.15 -23.45
C MET A 22 12.21 23.44 -22.54
N LYS A 23 13.40 23.67 -23.12
CA LYS A 23 14.61 24.09 -22.38
C LYS A 23 14.44 25.46 -21.72
N GLU A 24 13.84 26.42 -22.41
CA GLU A 24 13.54 27.76 -21.86
C GLU A 24 12.53 27.71 -20.70
N LEU A 25 11.48 26.90 -20.84
CA LEU A 25 10.51 26.70 -19.75
C LEU A 25 11.17 26.02 -18.55
N LEU A 26 12.04 25.03 -18.80
CA LEU A 26 12.82 24.37 -17.76
C LEU A 26 13.76 25.34 -17.05
N SER A 27 14.45 26.23 -17.78
CA SER A 27 15.34 27.25 -17.18
C SER A 27 14.56 28.27 -16.35
N LYS A 28 13.29 28.50 -16.69
CA LYS A 28 12.35 29.32 -15.91
C LYS A 28 11.69 28.55 -14.76
N GLY A 29 11.99 27.26 -14.59
CA GLY A 29 11.39 26.37 -13.59
C GLY A 29 9.93 25.98 -13.86
N LEU A 30 9.39 26.30 -15.04
CA LEU A 30 8.00 26.05 -15.42
C LEU A 30 7.81 24.59 -15.87
N GLY A 31 6.70 23.96 -15.46
CA GLY A 31 6.35 22.60 -15.87
C GLY A 31 7.17 21.48 -15.20
N THR A 32 8.04 21.80 -14.24
CA THR A 32 8.91 20.84 -13.54
C THR A 32 8.19 20.02 -12.47
N LYS A 33 7.07 20.53 -11.94
CA LYS A 33 6.28 19.85 -10.91
C LYS A 33 5.35 18.82 -11.54
N VAL A 34 5.76 17.56 -11.52
CA VAL A 34 4.88 16.45 -11.89
C VAL A 34 3.84 16.25 -10.80
N ARG A 35 2.55 16.40 -11.15
CA ARG A 35 1.43 16.10 -10.25
C ARG A 35 1.30 14.58 -10.08
N GLN A 36 1.93 14.07 -9.03
CA GLN A 36 1.89 12.66 -8.66
C GLN A 36 0.94 12.45 -7.49
N ALA A 37 0.41 11.23 -7.37
CA ALA A 37 -0.38 10.88 -6.21
C ALA A 37 0.49 10.88 -4.94
N ASP A 38 -0.09 11.26 -3.82
CA ASP A 38 0.60 11.29 -2.54
C ASP A 38 0.46 9.94 -1.82
N PRO A 39 1.51 9.47 -1.12
CA PRO A 39 1.39 8.31 -0.23
C PRO A 39 0.56 8.68 0.99
N ILE A 40 -0.21 7.72 1.49
CA ILE A 40 -0.84 7.75 2.81
C ILE A 40 0.20 7.23 3.81
N LEU A 41 0.67 8.07 4.74
CA LEU A 41 1.72 7.72 5.70
C LEU A 41 1.12 7.07 6.97
N PRO A 42 1.95 6.45 7.85
CA PRO A 42 1.44 5.79 9.06
C PRO A 42 0.53 6.68 9.92
N LYS A 43 0.84 7.98 10.07
CA LYS A 43 -0.02 8.93 10.80
C LYS A 43 -1.40 9.14 10.16
N ASP A 44 -1.45 9.13 8.83
CA ASP A 44 -2.72 9.24 8.10
C ASP A 44 -3.55 7.95 8.28
N GLU A 45 -2.87 6.80 8.34
CA GLU A 45 -3.48 5.48 8.54
C GLU A 45 -4.00 5.32 9.98
N GLU A 46 -3.23 5.74 10.99
CA GLU A 46 -3.67 5.84 12.40
C GLU A 46 -4.98 6.64 12.49
N LYS A 47 -5.01 7.82 11.85
CA LYS A 47 -6.23 8.64 11.77
C LYS A 47 -7.42 7.88 11.19
N PHE A 48 -7.22 7.08 10.14
CA PHE A 48 -8.31 6.30 9.55
C PHE A 48 -8.88 5.26 10.52
N TRP A 49 -8.03 4.66 11.35
CA TRP A 49 -8.46 3.73 12.39
C TRP A 49 -9.18 4.46 13.53
N ASP A 50 -8.60 5.55 14.02
CA ASP A 50 -9.14 6.34 15.14
C ASP A 50 -10.52 6.93 14.82
N GLU A 51 -10.67 7.49 13.61
CA GLU A 51 -11.94 8.07 13.13
C GLU A 51 -12.93 7.01 12.63
N ARG A 52 -12.61 5.71 12.78
CA ARG A 52 -13.43 4.58 12.31
C ARG A 52 -13.78 4.65 10.83
N VAL A 53 -12.92 5.26 10.02
CA VAL A 53 -12.97 5.16 8.55
C VAL A 53 -12.60 3.73 8.12
N PHE A 54 -11.67 3.11 8.84
CA PHE A 54 -11.33 1.70 8.75
C PHE A 54 -11.97 0.86 9.87
N GLY A 55 -12.08 -0.45 9.63
CA GLY A 55 -12.62 -1.44 10.54
C GLY A 55 -13.71 -2.31 9.91
N SER A 56 -14.26 -3.21 10.71
CA SER A 56 -15.21 -4.26 10.29
C SER A 56 -16.64 -4.07 10.81
N HIS A 57 -16.97 -2.90 11.35
CA HIS A 57 -18.28 -2.63 11.95
C HIS A 57 -19.41 -2.38 10.91
N SER A 58 -19.09 -2.20 9.64
CA SER A 58 -20.08 -2.11 8.56
C SER A 58 -19.50 -2.60 7.23
N SER A 59 -20.37 -3.04 6.31
CA SER A 59 -19.98 -3.42 4.94
C SER A 59 -19.22 -2.32 4.19
N GLN A 60 -19.46 -1.05 4.54
CA GLN A 60 -18.81 0.10 3.92
C GLN A 60 -17.40 0.30 4.46
N THR A 61 -17.27 0.39 5.78
CA THR A 61 -15.98 0.55 6.47
C THR A 61 -15.02 -0.57 6.09
N LEU A 62 -15.53 -1.80 6.08
CA LEU A 62 -14.72 -2.96 5.78
C LEU A 62 -14.27 -2.98 4.31
N GLN A 63 -15.15 -2.55 3.40
CA GLN A 63 -14.78 -2.38 1.99
C GLN A 63 -13.68 -1.33 1.81
N TYR A 64 -13.68 -0.25 2.60
CA TYR A 64 -12.61 0.74 2.56
C TYR A 64 -11.29 0.18 3.06
N THR A 65 -11.30 -0.48 4.21
CA THR A 65 -10.12 -1.13 4.80
C THR A 65 -9.51 -2.10 3.80
N VAL A 66 -10.29 -3.06 3.31
CA VAL A 66 -9.81 -4.05 2.35
C VAL A 66 -9.33 -3.41 1.04
N PHE A 67 -10.04 -2.40 0.53
CA PHE A 67 -9.61 -1.70 -0.68
C PHE A 67 -8.24 -1.05 -0.50
N PHE A 68 -8.03 -0.34 0.62
CA PHE A 68 -6.76 0.29 0.93
C PHE A 68 -5.62 -0.73 1.10
N TYR A 69 -5.82 -1.78 1.91
CA TYR A 69 -4.79 -2.80 2.11
C TYR A 69 -4.52 -3.60 0.83
N ASN A 70 -5.51 -3.82 -0.04
CA ASN A 70 -5.24 -4.38 -1.36
C ASN A 70 -4.31 -3.50 -2.21
N CYS A 71 -4.42 -2.18 -2.10
CA CYS A 71 -3.50 -1.26 -2.76
C CYS A 71 -2.10 -1.25 -2.10
N LYS A 72 -2.06 -1.22 -0.76
CA LYS A 72 -0.84 -1.09 0.06
C LYS A 72 -0.03 -2.39 0.14
N VAL A 73 -0.65 -3.50 0.48
CA VAL A 73 0.02 -4.78 0.72
C VAL A 73 0.36 -5.49 -0.59
N PHE A 74 -0.64 -5.66 -1.46
CA PHE A 74 -0.49 -6.43 -2.71
C PHE A 74 -0.06 -5.56 -3.90
N GLY A 75 0.15 -4.26 -3.67
CA GLY A 75 0.58 -3.33 -4.69
C GLY A 75 -0.39 -3.28 -5.88
N LEU A 76 -1.70 -3.25 -5.63
CA LEU A 76 -2.68 -2.96 -6.68
C LEU A 76 -2.69 -1.44 -6.96
N ARG A 77 -2.67 -1.07 -8.24
CA ARG A 77 -2.38 0.29 -8.73
C ARG A 77 -3.57 0.93 -9.41
N ALA A 78 -4.35 0.15 -10.16
CA ALA A 78 -5.26 0.68 -11.17
C ALA A 78 -6.67 0.15 -10.97
N PHE A 79 -7.65 0.98 -11.37
CA PHE A 79 -9.04 0.58 -11.45
C PHE A 79 -9.20 -0.78 -12.17
N ASP A 80 -8.48 -1.00 -13.26
CA ASP A 80 -8.56 -2.26 -14.04
C ASP A 80 -8.12 -3.47 -13.22
N GLU A 81 -7.06 -3.33 -12.40
CA GLU A 81 -6.58 -4.42 -11.53
C GLU A 81 -7.61 -4.74 -10.44
N HIS A 82 -8.25 -3.73 -9.85
CA HIS A 82 -9.31 -3.96 -8.87
C HIS A 82 -10.59 -4.47 -9.52
N ARG A 83 -10.95 -4.01 -10.73
CA ARG A 83 -12.18 -4.38 -11.43
C ARG A 83 -12.18 -5.86 -11.82
N ASN A 84 -11.02 -6.37 -12.21
CA ASN A 84 -10.84 -7.75 -12.64
C ASN A 84 -10.31 -8.65 -11.52
N LEU A 85 -10.25 -8.14 -10.28
CA LEU A 85 -9.78 -8.91 -9.13
C LEU A 85 -10.81 -9.99 -8.78
N GLU A 86 -10.34 -11.22 -8.63
CA GLU A 86 -11.15 -12.37 -8.24
C GLU A 86 -10.73 -12.91 -6.87
N CYS A 87 -11.68 -13.50 -6.13
CA CYS A 87 -11.40 -14.15 -4.85
C CYS A 87 -10.40 -15.30 -5.01
N ALA A 88 -10.45 -16.03 -6.13
CA ALA A 88 -9.52 -17.12 -6.46
C ALA A 88 -8.06 -16.68 -6.66
N GLN A 89 -7.77 -15.37 -6.62
CA GLN A 89 -6.38 -14.89 -6.58
C GLN A 89 -5.80 -14.84 -5.17
N PHE A 90 -6.60 -15.17 -4.15
CA PHE A 90 -6.20 -15.17 -2.76
C PHE A 90 -6.40 -16.55 -2.14
N GLU A 91 -5.41 -16.98 -1.36
CA GLU A 91 -5.41 -18.27 -0.65
C GLU A 91 -4.96 -18.02 0.80
N ILE A 92 -5.64 -18.65 1.76
CA ILE A 92 -5.16 -18.68 3.15
C ILE A 92 -4.23 -19.88 3.25
N GLY A 93 -3.04 -19.65 3.80
CA GLY A 93 -2.07 -20.68 4.09
C GLY A 93 -1.47 -20.50 5.48
N GLN A 94 -0.64 -21.45 5.87
CA GLN A 94 0.11 -21.42 7.12
C GLN A 94 1.48 -22.01 6.86
N ASP A 95 2.52 -21.38 7.40
CA ASP A 95 3.88 -21.90 7.43
C ASP A 95 4.53 -21.62 8.79
N ASP A 96 5.85 -21.82 8.90
CA ASP A 96 6.62 -21.65 10.13
C ASP A 96 6.55 -20.22 10.71
N HIS A 97 6.16 -19.23 9.91
CA HIS A 97 5.99 -17.83 10.33
C HIS A 97 4.55 -17.47 10.73
N GLY A 98 3.61 -18.43 10.61
CA GLY A 98 2.22 -18.25 10.99
C GLY A 98 1.26 -18.30 9.80
N GLN A 99 0.03 -17.86 10.04
CA GLN A 99 -0.99 -17.80 9.00
C GLN A 99 -0.73 -16.63 8.05
N PHE A 100 -1.05 -16.82 6.76
CA PHE A 100 -0.89 -15.79 5.75
C PHE A 100 -2.00 -15.83 4.70
N ILE A 101 -2.23 -14.67 4.09
CA ILE A 101 -2.94 -14.54 2.82
C ILE A 101 -1.90 -14.49 1.70
N ARG A 102 -1.95 -15.43 0.77
CA ARG A 102 -1.18 -15.43 -0.46
C ARG A 102 -1.99 -14.80 -1.57
N PHE A 103 -1.45 -13.77 -2.21
CA PHE A 103 -2.00 -13.16 -3.40
C PHE A 103 -1.19 -13.56 -4.65
N THR A 104 -1.87 -14.17 -5.61
CA THR A 104 -1.32 -14.46 -6.94
C THR A 104 -1.88 -13.47 -7.97
N GLY A 105 -1.02 -12.59 -8.46
CA GLY A 105 -1.32 -11.66 -9.53
C GLY A 105 -1.60 -12.38 -10.85
N ARG A 106 -2.43 -11.77 -11.69
CA ARG A 106 -2.70 -12.24 -13.06
C ARG A 106 -2.25 -11.18 -14.07
N SER A 107 -2.61 -11.39 -15.35
CA SER A 107 -2.31 -10.45 -16.42
C SER A 107 -2.80 -9.03 -16.14
N SER A 108 -1.98 -8.06 -16.52
CA SER A 108 -2.25 -6.62 -16.37
C SER A 108 -1.82 -5.87 -17.62
N LYS A 109 -2.04 -4.55 -17.67
CA LYS A 109 -1.72 -3.71 -18.85
C LYS A 109 -0.28 -3.90 -19.36
N THR A 110 0.68 -4.16 -18.46
CA THR A 110 2.10 -4.38 -18.75
C THR A 110 2.55 -5.82 -18.48
N PHE A 111 1.59 -6.73 -18.33
CA PHE A 111 1.77 -8.15 -18.06
C PHE A 111 0.79 -8.89 -18.96
N LYS A 112 1.11 -9.00 -20.26
CA LYS A 112 0.27 -9.72 -21.23
C LYS A 112 0.74 -11.16 -21.49
N GLY A 113 1.87 -11.58 -20.89
CA GLY A 113 2.49 -12.87 -21.18
C GLY A 113 2.92 -12.99 -22.64
N GLY A 114 2.92 -14.23 -23.15
CA GLY A 114 3.20 -14.57 -24.54
C GLY A 114 4.67 -14.91 -24.83
N LEU A 115 4.95 -15.32 -26.07
CA LEU A 115 6.28 -15.77 -26.52
C LEU A 115 7.38 -14.71 -26.36
N GLN A 116 7.00 -13.43 -26.30
CA GLN A 116 7.93 -12.31 -26.08
C GLN A 116 8.26 -12.08 -24.59
N HIS A 117 7.58 -12.78 -23.69
CA HIS A 117 7.72 -12.64 -22.23
C HIS A 117 7.80 -14.02 -21.56
N LEU A 118 8.75 -14.87 -21.98
CA LEU A 118 8.90 -16.24 -21.46
C LEU A 118 9.32 -16.30 -19.98
N GLN A 119 10.00 -15.27 -19.47
CA GLN A 119 10.48 -15.19 -18.09
C GLN A 119 9.50 -14.46 -17.16
N LEU A 120 8.20 -14.47 -17.48
CA LEU A 120 7.23 -13.66 -16.76
C LEU A 120 6.68 -14.42 -15.55
N THR A 121 7.13 -14.04 -14.35
CA THR A 121 6.55 -14.54 -13.10
C THR A 121 5.42 -13.64 -12.63
N ASN A 122 4.27 -14.24 -12.31
CA ASN A 122 3.17 -13.53 -11.66
C ASN A 122 3.66 -12.93 -10.34
N LYS A 123 3.02 -11.85 -9.88
CA LYS A 123 3.21 -11.43 -8.49
C LYS A 123 2.75 -12.57 -7.59
N ASP A 124 3.57 -12.94 -6.63
CA ASP A 124 3.25 -13.91 -5.60
C ASP A 124 3.66 -13.29 -4.27
N ILE A 125 2.67 -12.90 -3.47
CA ILE A 125 2.88 -12.11 -2.26
C ILE A 125 2.21 -12.83 -1.10
N LYS A 126 2.98 -13.21 -0.10
CA LYS A 126 2.45 -13.61 1.21
C LYS A 126 2.32 -12.39 2.11
N TYR A 127 1.18 -12.28 2.78
CA TYR A 127 0.95 -11.31 3.85
C TYR A 127 0.53 -12.06 5.11
N TYR A 128 1.38 -12.03 6.13
CA TYR A 128 1.13 -12.73 7.39
C TYR A 128 0.08 -11.98 8.22
N CYS A 129 -0.99 -12.69 8.57
CA CYS A 129 -2.10 -12.22 9.39
C CYS A 129 -2.98 -13.40 9.84
N ASP A 130 -3.62 -13.25 11.00
CA ASP A 130 -4.44 -14.29 11.64
C ASP A 130 -5.89 -14.31 11.13
N GLU A 131 -6.09 -14.27 9.80
CA GLU A 131 -7.38 -13.94 9.20
C GLU A 131 -8.02 -15.10 8.42
N ASP A 132 -9.28 -15.40 8.76
CA ASP A 132 -9.96 -16.64 8.36
C ASP A 132 -10.99 -16.49 7.24
N ALA A 133 -11.16 -15.30 6.65
CA ALA A 133 -12.26 -15.04 5.73
C ALA A 133 -11.79 -14.65 4.32
N LEU A 134 -11.76 -15.66 3.44
CA LEU A 134 -11.70 -15.47 2.00
C LEU A 134 -13.09 -15.58 1.38
N GLY A 135 -13.38 -14.67 0.45
CA GLY A 135 -14.62 -14.76 -0.32
C GLY A 135 -14.67 -16.00 -1.18
N ASN A 136 -15.91 -16.45 -1.43
CA ASN A 136 -16.20 -17.51 -2.39
C ASN A 136 -15.76 -17.11 -3.81
N GLU A 137 -15.82 -18.04 -4.75
CA GLU A 137 -15.48 -17.83 -6.17
C GLU A 137 -16.08 -16.58 -6.82
N GLY A 138 -15.39 -16.07 -7.83
CA GLY A 138 -15.83 -14.94 -8.67
C GLY A 138 -15.26 -13.58 -8.27
N PRO A 139 -15.93 -12.47 -8.66
CA PRO A 139 -15.42 -11.12 -8.48
C PRO A 139 -15.23 -10.74 -7.00
N PHE A 140 -14.09 -10.14 -6.69
CA PHE A 140 -13.71 -9.77 -5.33
C PHE A 140 -14.56 -8.61 -4.78
N TYR A 141 -14.70 -7.52 -5.53
CA TYR A 141 -15.45 -6.34 -5.06
C TYR A 141 -16.95 -6.47 -5.35
N ARG A 142 -17.71 -6.72 -4.29
CA ARG A 142 -19.17 -6.89 -4.33
C ARG A 142 -19.92 -5.66 -3.79
N ARG A 143 -21.19 -5.53 -4.18
CA ARG A 143 -22.08 -4.45 -3.71
C ARG A 143 -22.34 -4.62 -2.21
N ARG A 144 -22.06 -3.57 -1.45
CA ARG A 144 -22.44 -3.47 -0.03
C ARG A 144 -23.97 -3.50 0.14
N LEU A 145 -24.43 -4.29 1.09
CA LEU A 145 -25.83 -4.33 1.55
C LEU A 145 -25.93 -3.76 2.97
N ALA A 146 -27.13 -3.31 3.34
CA ALA A 146 -27.42 -2.93 4.71
C ALA A 146 -27.33 -4.15 5.63
N GLY A 147 -26.82 -3.92 6.84
CA GLY A 147 -26.84 -4.92 7.91
C GLY A 147 -28.27 -5.42 8.18
N SER A 148 -28.40 -6.63 8.68
CA SER A 148 -29.70 -7.22 9.02
C SER A 148 -29.56 -8.08 10.26
N GLY A 149 -30.36 -7.75 11.28
CA GLY A 149 -30.28 -8.39 12.59
C GLY A 149 -28.89 -8.25 13.20
N SER A 150 -28.30 -9.38 13.61
CA SER A 150 -26.96 -9.47 14.19
C SER A 150 -25.82 -9.36 13.17
N ILE A 151 -26.11 -9.35 11.86
CA ILE A 151 -25.08 -9.32 10.81
C ILE A 151 -24.88 -7.87 10.33
N SER A 152 -23.78 -7.25 10.76
CA SER A 152 -23.41 -5.87 10.41
C SER A 152 -22.76 -5.74 9.02
N VAL A 153 -22.14 -6.80 8.51
CA VAL A 153 -21.40 -6.84 7.25
C VAL A 153 -22.08 -7.80 6.27
N ARG A 154 -22.53 -7.28 5.13
CA ARG A 154 -23.24 -8.04 4.09
C ARG A 154 -22.90 -7.53 2.71
N TYR A 155 -22.62 -8.46 1.79
CA TYR A 155 -22.41 -8.17 0.37
C TYR A 155 -23.36 -8.97 -0.50
N GLY A 156 -23.91 -8.31 -1.53
CA GLY A 156 -24.73 -8.94 -2.54
C GLY A 156 -23.89 -9.59 -3.63
N GLU A 157 -24.51 -10.41 -4.47
CA GLU A 157 -23.80 -11.06 -5.58
C GLU A 157 -23.30 -10.06 -6.63
N GLN A 158 -24.03 -8.96 -6.82
CA GLN A 158 -23.73 -7.96 -7.84
C GLN A 158 -22.38 -7.28 -7.59
N VAL A 159 -21.59 -7.14 -8.66
CA VAL A 159 -20.26 -6.51 -8.62
C VAL A 159 -20.39 -5.01 -8.31
N LEU A 160 -19.39 -4.48 -7.60
CA LEU A 160 -19.31 -3.05 -7.33
C LEU A 160 -19.21 -2.25 -8.64
N GLY A 161 -19.98 -1.16 -8.73
CA GLY A 161 -20.04 -0.31 -9.91
C GLY A 161 -18.71 0.40 -10.18
N ILE A 162 -18.38 0.55 -11.47
CA ILE A 162 -17.11 1.09 -11.96
C ILE A 162 -16.80 2.47 -11.37
N ASN A 163 -17.79 3.37 -11.36
CA ASN A 163 -17.59 4.73 -10.86
C ASN A 163 -17.35 4.76 -9.35
N ARG A 164 -17.97 3.84 -8.59
CA ARG A 164 -17.69 3.71 -7.15
C ARG A 164 -16.27 3.24 -6.91
N LEU A 165 -15.84 2.19 -7.61
CA LEU A 165 -14.48 1.65 -7.47
C LEU A 165 -13.39 2.67 -7.83
N LYS A 166 -13.63 3.51 -8.86
CA LYS A 166 -12.76 4.64 -9.22
C LYS A 166 -12.71 5.73 -8.13
N GLY A 167 -13.79 5.90 -7.38
CA GLY A 167 -13.93 6.93 -6.36
C GLY A 167 -13.49 6.53 -4.95
N LEU A 168 -13.26 5.23 -4.68
CA LEU A 168 -13.03 4.73 -3.31
C LEU A 168 -11.88 5.42 -2.60
N MET A 169 -10.70 5.57 -3.22
CA MET A 169 -9.58 6.23 -2.54
C MET A 169 -9.95 7.66 -2.14
N LYS A 170 -10.57 8.42 -3.05
CA LYS A 170 -10.99 9.80 -2.79
C LYS A 170 -12.06 9.86 -1.71
N GLU A 171 -12.99 8.90 -1.69
CA GLU A 171 -14.02 8.79 -0.66
C GLU A 171 -13.39 8.55 0.73
N ILE A 172 -12.38 7.67 0.81
CA ILE A 172 -11.64 7.39 2.05
C ILE A 172 -10.87 8.64 2.52
N THR A 173 -10.04 9.21 1.65
CA THR A 173 -9.10 10.27 2.06
C THR A 173 -9.78 11.62 2.24
N ASP A 174 -10.59 12.06 1.28
CA ASP A 174 -11.10 13.42 1.26
C ASP A 174 -12.42 13.52 2.02
N ILE A 175 -13.36 12.61 1.73
CA ILE A 175 -14.74 12.71 2.23
C ILE A 175 -14.84 12.19 3.66
N LYS A 176 -14.16 11.09 3.97
CA LYS A 176 -14.26 10.43 5.28
C LYS A 176 -13.23 10.91 6.28
N ALA A 177 -11.98 11.05 5.86
CA ALA A 177 -10.88 11.45 6.74
C ALA A 177 -10.47 12.92 6.62
N GLY A 178 -11.00 13.68 5.65
CA GLY A 178 -10.66 15.10 5.47
C GLY A 178 -9.17 15.38 5.23
N LEU A 179 -8.43 14.43 4.66
CA LEU A 179 -7.02 14.60 4.35
C LEU A 179 -6.82 15.62 3.23
N GLN A 180 -5.76 16.41 3.37
CA GLN A 180 -5.35 17.37 2.35
C GLN A 180 -4.21 16.76 1.52
N GLY A 181 -4.41 16.65 0.21
CA GLY A 181 -3.40 16.08 -0.68
C GLY A 181 -3.99 15.60 -2.01
N ASN A 182 -3.13 15.09 -2.88
CA ASN A 182 -3.53 14.51 -4.15
C ASN A 182 -3.62 12.99 -4.03
N PHE A 183 -4.71 12.50 -3.43
CA PHE A 183 -4.93 11.07 -3.25
C PHE A 183 -5.72 10.46 -4.41
N THR A 184 -5.22 9.34 -4.92
CA THR A 184 -5.85 8.60 -6.03
C THR A 184 -5.63 7.11 -5.82
N ASN A 185 -6.21 6.22 -6.63
CA ASN A 185 -5.97 4.77 -6.51
C ASN A 185 -4.47 4.37 -6.64
N HIS A 186 -3.60 5.28 -7.08
CA HIS A 186 -2.14 5.07 -7.03
C HIS A 186 -1.50 5.29 -5.66
N SER A 187 -2.19 5.93 -4.71
CA SER A 187 -1.69 6.30 -3.39
C SER A 187 -1.30 5.08 -2.57
N GLY A 188 -2.11 4.01 -2.55
CA GLY A 188 -1.78 2.81 -1.76
C GLY A 188 -0.49 2.11 -2.22
N LYS A 189 -0.27 1.95 -3.53
CA LYS A 189 1.03 1.43 -4.03
C LYS A 189 2.20 2.37 -3.71
N ARG A 190 1.96 3.69 -3.68
CA ARG A 190 2.99 4.66 -3.25
C ARG A 190 3.29 4.57 -1.78
N THR A 191 2.29 4.37 -0.94
CA THR A 191 2.45 4.03 0.48
C THR A 191 3.34 2.81 0.64
N CYS A 192 3.03 1.72 -0.07
CA CYS A 192 3.84 0.50 -0.07
C CYS A 192 5.33 0.79 -0.33
N ALA A 193 5.63 1.40 -1.48
CA ALA A 193 7.02 1.67 -1.88
C ALA A 193 7.73 2.64 -0.92
N THR A 194 7.00 3.64 -0.41
CA THR A 194 7.55 4.67 0.47
C THR A 194 7.84 4.11 1.86
N GLN A 195 6.91 3.34 2.45
CA GLN A 195 7.10 2.74 3.77
C GLN A 195 8.24 1.73 3.76
N LEU A 196 8.32 0.84 2.75
CA LEU A 196 9.43 -0.10 2.62
C LEU A 196 10.77 0.62 2.43
N TYR A 197 10.79 1.69 1.63
CA TYR A 197 11.98 2.52 1.48
C TYR A 197 12.42 3.19 2.78
N HIS A 198 11.48 3.73 3.57
CA HIS A 198 11.78 4.32 4.88
C HIS A 198 12.27 3.29 5.88
N ALA A 199 11.80 2.05 5.78
CA ALA A 199 12.26 0.92 6.59
C ALA A 199 13.62 0.35 6.13
N GLY A 200 14.24 0.92 5.09
CA GLY A 200 15.54 0.46 4.59
C GLY A 200 15.49 -0.87 3.82
N VAL A 201 14.32 -1.29 3.36
CA VAL A 201 14.16 -2.50 2.55
C VAL A 201 14.86 -2.31 1.20
N ASP A 202 15.55 -3.35 0.73
CA ASP A 202 16.29 -3.31 -0.51
C ASP A 202 15.40 -3.00 -1.74
N GLU A 203 15.97 -2.27 -2.70
CA GLU A 203 15.22 -1.82 -3.88
C GLU A 203 14.67 -3.00 -4.71
N GLN A 204 15.38 -4.14 -4.76
CA GLN A 204 14.91 -5.35 -5.43
C GLN A 204 13.63 -5.88 -4.77
N GLU A 205 13.60 -5.96 -3.44
CA GLU A 205 12.43 -6.44 -2.70
C GLU A 205 11.24 -5.47 -2.82
N ILE A 206 11.50 -4.16 -2.80
CA ILE A 206 10.47 -3.14 -3.08
C ILE A 206 9.91 -3.32 -4.48
N MET A 207 10.77 -3.56 -5.48
CA MET A 207 10.35 -3.79 -6.86
C MET A 207 9.50 -5.05 -6.97
N GLN A 208 9.89 -6.15 -6.33
CA GLN A 208 9.12 -7.39 -6.28
C GLN A 208 7.74 -7.16 -5.64
N ARG A 209 7.68 -6.55 -4.46
CA ARG A 209 6.41 -6.24 -3.77
C ARG A 209 5.49 -5.34 -4.58
N THR A 210 6.05 -4.29 -5.20
CA THR A 210 5.25 -3.30 -5.94
C THR A 210 4.95 -3.69 -7.39
N GLY A 211 5.66 -4.69 -7.91
CA GLY A 211 5.60 -5.16 -9.30
C GLY A 211 6.20 -4.19 -10.32
N HIS A 212 7.23 -3.43 -9.93
CA HIS A 212 7.97 -2.59 -10.87
C HIS A 212 9.05 -3.40 -11.57
N ARG A 213 9.23 -3.16 -12.88
CA ARG A 213 10.23 -3.86 -13.72
C ARG A 213 11.53 -3.08 -13.91
N SER A 214 11.57 -1.83 -13.48
CA SER A 214 12.76 -1.00 -13.56
C SER A 214 12.94 -0.17 -12.29
N GLU A 215 14.20 0.01 -11.92
CA GLU A 215 14.65 0.90 -10.85
C GLU A 215 14.11 2.33 -11.07
N THR A 216 14.21 2.81 -12.32
CA THR A 216 13.70 4.13 -12.72
C THR A 216 12.20 4.30 -12.49
N ALA A 217 11.41 3.22 -12.55
CA ALA A 217 9.98 3.25 -12.28
C ALA A 217 9.69 3.22 -10.78
N VAL A 218 10.34 2.35 -10.00
CA VAL A 218 10.09 2.26 -8.55
C VAL A 218 10.55 3.52 -7.82
N ARG A 219 11.65 4.15 -8.25
CA ARG A 219 12.16 5.41 -7.68
C ARG A 219 11.15 6.55 -7.75
N LYS A 220 10.23 6.55 -8.73
CA LYS A 220 9.14 7.54 -8.82
C LYS A 220 8.09 7.38 -7.71
N TYR A 221 8.05 6.23 -7.03
CA TYR A 221 7.10 5.94 -5.96
C TYR A 221 7.70 6.12 -4.56
N LYS A 222 9.02 6.03 -4.44
CA LYS A 222 9.75 6.29 -3.19
C LYS A 222 9.75 7.78 -2.90
N ARG A 223 9.05 8.21 -1.85
CA ARG A 223 9.11 9.58 -1.36
C ARG A 223 10.12 9.66 -0.22
N THR A 224 10.94 10.72 -0.20
CA THR A 224 11.73 11.06 1.00
C THR A 224 10.81 11.65 2.07
N ASN A 225 11.20 11.55 3.34
CA ASN A 225 10.55 12.25 4.44
C ASN A 225 11.48 13.33 5.01
N SER A 226 10.95 14.20 5.87
CA SER A 226 11.71 15.29 6.49
C SER A 226 12.87 14.79 7.36
N ALA A 227 12.70 13.67 8.06
CA ALA A 227 13.75 13.07 8.89
C ALA A 227 14.96 12.64 8.04
N LEU A 228 14.72 11.97 6.92
CA LEU A 228 15.76 11.53 5.98
C LEU A 228 16.43 12.74 5.31
N GLN A 229 15.67 13.79 4.97
CA GLN A 229 16.26 15.03 4.46
C GLN A 229 17.13 15.73 5.52
N GLY A 230 16.71 15.72 6.78
CA GLY A 230 17.49 16.22 7.92
C GLY A 230 18.80 15.45 8.08
N HIS A 231 18.75 14.12 8.08
CA HIS A 231 19.94 13.27 8.17
C HIS A 231 20.90 13.48 6.99
N VAL A 232 20.37 13.56 5.75
CA VAL A 232 21.18 13.89 4.57
C VAL A 232 21.82 15.27 4.73
N SER A 233 21.07 16.25 5.22
CA SER A 233 21.61 17.59 5.50
C SER A 233 22.70 17.55 6.57
N GLU A 234 22.54 16.75 7.62
CA GLU A 234 23.53 16.58 8.68
C GLU A 234 24.83 15.97 8.16
N ILE A 235 24.75 14.93 7.33
CA ILE A 235 25.92 14.32 6.67
C ILE A 235 26.66 15.33 5.79
N LEU A 236 25.92 16.20 5.10
CA LEU A 236 26.48 17.19 4.18
C LEU A 236 26.96 18.48 4.89
N ASN A 237 26.74 18.60 6.20
CA ASN A 237 27.26 19.73 6.96
C ASN A 237 28.80 19.73 6.93
N PRO A 238 29.43 20.91 6.93
CA PRO A 238 30.88 21.00 7.01
C PRO A 238 31.38 20.28 8.29
N PRO A 239 32.53 19.60 8.24
CA PRO A 239 33.09 18.93 9.41
C PRO A 239 33.26 19.96 10.53
N THR A 240 32.58 19.73 11.65
CA THR A 240 32.71 20.58 12.83
C THR A 240 34.13 20.42 13.39
N SER A 241 34.85 21.54 13.48
CA SER A 241 36.07 21.59 14.29
C SER A 241 35.70 21.12 15.70
N LYS A 242 36.24 19.98 16.12
CA LYS A 242 36.05 19.45 17.48
C LYS A 242 36.50 20.51 18.47
N LYS A 243 35.56 21.27 19.06
CA LYS A 243 35.82 21.94 20.32
C LYS A 243 35.92 20.84 21.37
N VAL A 244 37.16 20.50 21.71
CA VAL A 244 37.50 19.80 22.94
C VAL A 244 36.77 20.50 24.08
N LYS A 245 35.84 19.81 24.74
CA LYS A 245 35.29 20.25 26.01
C LYS A 245 36.21 19.66 27.08
N CYS A 246 37.03 20.52 27.70
CA CYS A 246 37.75 20.18 28.93
C CYS A 246 36.76 19.69 29.99
N GLU A 247 37.15 18.60 30.63
CA GLU A 247 36.62 18.18 31.91
C GLU A 247 36.95 19.23 32.98
N THR A 248 35.97 19.53 33.83
CA THR A 248 36.25 19.89 35.21
C THR A 248 35.29 19.09 36.08
N THR A 249 35.89 18.21 36.86
CA THR A 249 35.34 17.42 37.95
C THR A 249 35.09 18.28 39.19
N GLU A 250 34.03 17.95 39.94
CA GLU A 250 33.93 17.85 41.42
C GLU A 250 32.43 17.66 41.77
N SER A 251 31.99 16.42 42.03
CA SER A 251 31.71 15.80 43.36
C SER A 251 30.51 16.44 44.08
N GLU A 252 29.45 15.72 44.46
CA GLU A 252 29.42 14.75 45.57
C GLU A 252 28.32 13.65 45.45
N ASN A 253 28.61 12.52 46.13
CA ASN A 253 27.87 11.27 46.40
C ASN A 253 26.46 11.46 47.05
N CYS A 254 25.55 10.48 47.18
CA CYS A 254 25.69 9.09 47.65
C CYS A 254 24.56 8.14 47.17
N GLU A 255 24.94 6.88 46.87
CA GLU A 255 24.47 5.57 47.41
C GLU A 255 22.96 5.36 47.74
N ASN A 256 22.30 4.22 47.56
CA ASN A 256 22.74 2.83 47.40
C ASN A 256 21.59 1.92 46.86
N SER A 257 22.00 0.82 46.22
CA SER A 257 21.46 -0.56 46.24
C SER A 257 19.95 -0.87 46.16
N GLY A 258 19.60 -1.80 45.26
CA GLY A 258 18.42 -2.66 45.39
C GLY A 258 18.17 -3.52 44.15
N ASN A 259 18.79 -4.71 44.09
CA ASN A 259 18.43 -5.79 43.17
C ASN A 259 16.96 -6.18 43.37
N GLU A 260 16.27 -6.61 42.29
CA GLU A 260 15.51 -7.87 42.30
C GLU A 260 15.05 -8.25 40.87
N ASN A 261 15.50 -9.44 40.44
CA ASN A 261 14.95 -10.19 39.32
C ASN A 261 13.61 -10.79 39.75
N ILE A 262 12.54 -10.63 38.97
CA ILE A 262 11.42 -11.57 38.99
C ILE A 262 10.86 -11.70 37.57
N ASP A 263 11.17 -12.84 36.94
CA ASP A 263 10.29 -13.54 36.00
C ASP A 263 9.24 -14.29 36.84
N PRO A 264 7.95 -14.30 36.47
CA PRO A 264 7.43 -15.59 36.05
C PRO A 264 6.37 -15.50 34.95
N SER A 265 6.59 -16.33 33.94
CA SER A 265 5.60 -17.24 33.33
C SER A 265 4.13 -17.08 33.78
N ALA A 266 3.26 -16.75 32.83
CA ALA A 266 1.85 -17.14 32.89
C ALA A 266 1.35 -17.52 31.49
N SER A 267 1.20 -18.84 31.31
CA SER A 267 0.47 -19.51 30.23
C SER A 267 -0.95 -18.98 30.09
N VAL A 268 -1.38 -18.63 28.87
CA VAL A 268 -2.79 -18.40 28.57
C VAL A 268 -3.28 -19.43 27.56
N SER A 269 -4.24 -20.20 28.04
CA SER A 269 -4.97 -21.28 27.39
C SER A 269 -5.50 -20.91 26.00
N ALA A 270 -5.22 -21.77 25.02
CA ALA A 270 -5.92 -21.79 23.74
C ALA A 270 -7.38 -22.21 23.96
N CYS A 271 -8.32 -21.43 23.42
CA CYS A 271 -9.72 -21.84 23.28
C CYS A 271 -9.97 -22.18 21.81
N GLU A 272 -9.91 -23.46 21.49
CA GLU A 272 -10.37 -24.00 20.21
C GLU A 272 -11.90 -23.84 20.09
N TYR A 273 -12.38 -23.44 18.91
CA TYR A 273 -13.77 -23.64 18.51
C TYR A 273 -13.85 -24.25 17.10
N PRO A 274 -14.83 -25.13 16.85
CA PRO A 274 -14.75 -26.17 15.83
C PRO A 274 -15.01 -25.69 14.40
N ILE A 275 -14.25 -26.26 13.47
CA ILE A 275 -14.43 -26.17 12.02
C ILE A 275 -15.67 -26.98 11.61
N VAL A 276 -16.69 -26.34 11.04
CA VAL A 276 -17.77 -27.03 10.31
C VAL A 276 -17.72 -26.65 8.83
N PRO A 277 -17.50 -27.61 7.90
CA PRO A 277 -17.57 -27.35 6.47
C PRO A 277 -19.05 -27.28 6.04
N ASN A 278 -19.50 -26.13 5.54
CA ASN A 278 -20.86 -25.99 5.03
C ASN A 278 -20.87 -25.82 3.51
N LEU A 279 -21.24 -26.90 2.84
CA LEU A 279 -21.65 -26.98 1.45
C LEU A 279 -23.01 -26.27 1.30
N MET A 280 -23.16 -25.21 0.49
CA MET A 280 -24.47 -24.56 0.31
C MET A 280 -24.87 -24.18 -1.12
N LYS A 281 -26.20 -24.23 -1.32
CA LYS A 281 -27.02 -24.20 -2.55
C LYS A 281 -27.40 -22.76 -3.00
N PRO A 282 -27.99 -22.57 -4.20
CA PRO A 282 -28.18 -21.25 -4.83
C PRO A 282 -29.18 -20.33 -4.09
N GLY A 283 -28.81 -19.04 -3.96
CA GLY A 283 -29.66 -17.97 -3.39
C GLY A 283 -29.09 -17.21 -2.18
N GLN A 284 -27.82 -17.40 -1.81
CA GLN A 284 -27.29 -16.90 -0.54
C GLN A 284 -26.57 -15.55 -0.57
N VAL A 285 -26.81 -14.79 0.50
CA VAL A 285 -26.07 -13.61 0.93
C VAL A 285 -24.69 -14.03 1.44
N TYR A 286 -23.64 -13.37 0.97
CA TYR A 286 -22.27 -13.71 1.32
C TYR A 286 -21.87 -13.06 2.65
N ASN A 287 -21.61 -13.89 3.67
CA ASN A 287 -21.17 -13.46 5.01
C ASN A 287 -19.65 -13.64 5.24
N LYS A 288 -18.89 -14.14 4.25
CA LYS A 288 -17.46 -14.53 4.38
C LYS A 288 -16.51 -13.87 3.38
N CYS A 289 -16.96 -12.87 2.62
CA CYS A 289 -16.14 -12.27 1.55
C CYS A 289 -15.17 -11.19 2.02
N VAL A 290 -14.42 -11.41 3.11
CA VAL A 290 -13.66 -10.30 3.67
C VAL A 290 -12.42 -10.65 4.51
N PHE A 291 -11.29 -10.03 4.17
CA PHE A 291 -10.18 -9.84 5.09
C PHE A 291 -10.55 -8.85 6.19
N ASN A 292 -10.40 -9.23 7.47
CA ASN A 292 -10.29 -8.24 8.52
C ASN A 292 -8.82 -7.82 8.53
N PHE A 293 -8.52 -6.54 8.52
CA PHE A 293 -7.17 -6.08 8.85
C PHE A 293 -7.29 -5.50 10.25
N LYS A 294 -6.34 -5.79 11.14
CA LYS A 294 -6.27 -5.17 12.47
C LYS A 294 -5.06 -4.20 12.48
N PRO A 295 -5.16 -3.09 13.21
CA PRO A 295 -4.03 -2.18 13.41
C PRO A 295 -2.85 -2.88 14.09
#